data_AF-A0A9X3Y6R0-F1
#
_entry.id   AF-A0A9X3Y6R0-F1
#
_cell.length_a   1.000
_cell.length_b   1.000
_cell.length_c   1.000
_cell.angle_alpha   90.00
_cell.angle_beta   90.00
_cell.angle_gamma   90.00
#
_symmetry.space_group_name_H-M   'P 1'
#
loop_
_entity.id
_entity.type
_entity.pdbx_description
1 polymer ?
#
loop_
_entity_poly.entity_id
_entity_poly.type
_entity_poly.pdbx_seq_one_letter_code
_entity_poly.pdbx_strand_id
1 'polypeptide(L)'
;MTLYLVVPINTVKRSIEEVVAGNLGVTIPEFGDNCAGRLIPGINTLSHNIATLVREIRSSSATAMRLSEQLAARSSALAAKTELQSASLIQTSASMEQMAATTKNTADNTRLANEKANVATQQAKKGGELMGQVANNMLSITECAQQMTEIITMIDGIAFQTNILALNAAVEAARAGDHGKGFSVVAGEVRSLAHRSAEAAKSIKSLIAVTSSNVSQGAMVVAEAEKNMHEIVSGSGQVSKLMDEISTSTYEQEKGIAQITQALTDLENVTQSNVGMVEELSGSSAVLKNQVDELQARTRNFHLEPASSAPLFDGQLSPART
;
A
#
# COMPACT_ATOMS: atom_id res chain seq x y z
N MET A 1 5.81 101.28 -27.49
CA MET A 1 5.97 100.02 -28.28
C MET A 1 6.80 98.97 -27.53
N THR A 2 7.84 99.36 -26.79
CA THR A 2 8.66 98.46 -25.94
C THR A 2 7.88 97.76 -24.82
N LEU A 3 6.96 98.45 -24.13
CA LEU A 3 6.15 97.84 -23.05
C LEU A 3 5.18 96.74 -23.54
N TYR A 4 4.67 96.84 -24.77
CA TYR A 4 3.63 95.96 -25.29
C TYR A 4 4.15 94.73 -26.06
N LEU A 5 5.46 94.66 -26.33
CA LEU A 5 6.07 93.53 -27.07
C LEU A 5 7.26 92.90 -26.32
N VAL A 6 8.12 93.71 -25.69
CA VAL A 6 9.37 93.21 -25.06
C VAL A 6 9.08 92.49 -23.74
N VAL A 7 8.18 93.04 -22.91
CA VAL A 7 7.81 92.43 -21.61
C VAL A 7 7.13 91.08 -21.82
N PRO A 8 6.09 90.94 -22.69
CA PRO A 8 5.46 89.64 -22.94
C PRO A 8 6.42 88.59 -23.53
N ILE A 9 7.29 88.97 -24.47
CA ILE A 9 8.27 88.05 -25.07
C ILE A 9 9.30 87.58 -24.03
N ASN A 10 9.79 88.47 -23.15
CA ASN A 10 10.71 88.08 -22.09
C ASN A 10 10.03 87.16 -21.05
N THR A 11 8.75 87.37 -20.75
CA THR A 11 7.97 86.48 -19.88
C THR A 11 7.79 85.10 -20.50
N VAL A 12 7.46 85.03 -21.80
CA VAL A 12 7.37 83.76 -22.54
C VAL A 12 8.73 83.06 -22.58
N LYS A 13 9.82 83.79 -22.88
CA LYS A 13 11.19 83.25 -22.88
C LYS A 13 11.57 82.66 -21.52
N ARG A 14 11.35 83.41 -20.44
CA ARG A 14 11.64 82.94 -19.08
C ARG A 14 10.83 81.71 -18.70
N SER A 15 9.57 81.65 -19.11
CA SER A 15 8.70 80.50 -18.82
C SER A 15 9.12 79.26 -19.61
N ILE A 16 9.61 79.43 -20.84
CA ILE A 16 10.23 78.33 -21.60
C ILE A 16 11.53 77.89 -20.93
N GLU A 17 12.37 78.82 -20.44
CA GLU A 17 13.59 78.50 -19.69
C GLU A 17 13.27 77.69 -18.41
N GLU A 18 12.20 78.05 -17.70
CA GLU A 18 11.69 77.30 -16.54
C GLU A 18 11.20 75.88 -16.93
N VAL A 19 10.40 75.77 -18.00
CA VAL A 19 9.93 74.46 -18.51
C VAL A 19 11.09 73.58 -18.98
N VAL A 20 12.10 74.15 -19.63
CA VAL A 20 13.33 73.46 -20.06
C VAL A 20 14.18 73.05 -18.87
N ALA A 21 14.22 73.85 -17.80
CA ALA A 21 14.84 73.50 -16.53
C ALA A 21 14.06 72.43 -15.74
N GLY A 22 12.92 71.98 -16.26
CA GLY A 22 12.09 70.93 -15.67
C GLY A 22 10.94 71.46 -14.81
N ASN A 23 10.76 72.78 -14.67
CA ASN A 23 9.66 73.35 -13.90
C ASN A 23 8.37 73.42 -14.74
N LEU A 24 7.58 72.34 -14.69
CA LEU A 24 6.31 72.18 -15.39
C LEU A 24 5.11 72.70 -14.59
N GLY A 25 5.34 73.30 -13.42
CA GLY A 25 4.31 73.96 -12.61
C GLY A 25 4.05 75.43 -12.99
N VAL A 26 4.81 75.97 -13.95
CA VAL A 26 4.69 77.37 -14.34
C VAL A 26 3.55 77.54 -15.35
N THR A 27 2.57 78.37 -14.99
CA THR A 27 1.52 78.85 -15.90
C THR A 27 1.83 80.29 -16.30
N ILE A 28 1.88 80.54 -17.62
CA ILE A 28 2.09 81.89 -18.15
C ILE A 28 0.75 82.64 -18.09
N PRO A 29 0.66 83.81 -17.42
CA PRO A 29 -0.57 84.59 -17.40
C PRO A 29 -0.96 85.05 -18.81
N GLU A 30 -2.25 85.12 -19.11
CA GLU A 30 -2.71 85.62 -20.41
C GLU A 30 -2.43 87.13 -20.55
N PHE A 31 -1.84 87.54 -21.67
CA PHE A 31 -1.46 88.94 -21.92
C PHE A 31 -1.89 89.42 -23.31
N GLY A 32 -3.11 89.97 -23.38
CA GLY A 32 -3.65 90.64 -24.58
C GLY A 32 -3.70 89.75 -25.84
N ASP A 33 -4.22 90.30 -26.94
CA ASP A 33 -4.38 89.55 -28.20
C ASP A 33 -3.28 89.86 -29.24
N ASN A 34 -2.08 90.22 -28.75
CA ASN A 34 -0.94 90.49 -29.61
C ASN A 34 -0.24 89.17 -30.04
N CYS A 35 0.69 89.25 -30.99
CA CYS A 35 1.38 88.06 -31.53
C CYS A 35 2.05 87.19 -30.45
N ALA A 36 2.51 87.78 -29.34
CA ALA A 36 3.10 87.03 -28.21
C ALA A 36 2.02 86.42 -27.31
N GLY A 37 0.93 87.15 -27.05
CA GLY A 37 -0.23 86.67 -26.30
C GLY A 37 -0.90 85.45 -26.93
N ARG A 38 -0.96 85.38 -28.26
CA ARG A 38 -1.52 84.24 -29.01
C ARG A 38 -0.72 82.93 -28.91
N LEU A 39 0.54 82.98 -28.47
CA LEU A 39 1.39 81.79 -28.26
C LEU A 39 1.24 81.20 -26.85
N ILE A 40 0.82 82.02 -25.88
CA ILE A 40 0.71 81.65 -24.47
C ILE A 40 -0.21 80.43 -24.25
N PRO A 41 -1.42 80.35 -24.85
CA PRO A 41 -2.30 79.20 -24.68
C PRO A 41 -1.66 77.89 -25.18
N GLY A 42 -0.92 77.94 -26.30
CA GLY A 42 -0.23 76.78 -26.86
C GLY A 42 0.92 76.29 -25.97
N ILE A 43 1.69 77.21 -25.39
CA ILE A 43 2.80 76.89 -24.48
C ILE A 43 2.27 76.36 -23.15
N ASN A 44 1.22 76.96 -22.59
CA ASN A 44 0.55 76.46 -21.38
C ASN A 44 -0.03 75.05 -21.61
N THR A 45 -0.66 74.81 -22.76
CA THR A 45 -1.18 73.48 -23.13
C THR A 45 -0.05 72.45 -23.26
N LEU A 46 1.07 72.82 -23.89
CA LEU A 46 2.24 71.94 -24.00
C LEU A 46 2.84 71.61 -22.63
N SER A 47 3.06 72.61 -21.78
CA SER A 47 3.56 72.44 -20.41
C SER A 47 2.62 71.52 -19.61
N HIS A 48 1.31 71.75 -19.70
CA HIS A 48 0.30 70.91 -19.04
C HIS A 48 0.31 69.46 -19.54
N ASN A 49 0.41 69.23 -20.84
CA ASN A 49 0.48 67.89 -21.42
C ASN A 49 1.74 67.15 -20.99
N ILE A 50 2.91 67.82 -20.98
CA ILE A 50 4.17 67.24 -20.49
C ILE A 50 4.06 66.94 -18.99
N ALA A 51 3.46 67.85 -18.19
CA ALA A 51 3.23 67.63 -16.77
C ALA A 51 2.35 66.40 -16.51
N THR A 52 1.28 66.23 -17.30
CA THR A 52 0.40 65.06 -17.23
C THR A 52 1.12 63.77 -17.62
N LEU A 53 1.89 63.76 -18.71
CA LEU A 53 2.71 62.61 -19.10
C LEU A 53 3.72 62.24 -18.01
N VAL A 54 4.42 63.21 -17.41
CA VAL A 54 5.36 62.95 -16.30
C VAL A 54 4.64 62.40 -15.07
N ARG A 55 3.44 62.90 -14.74
CA ARG A 55 2.60 62.35 -13.66
C ARG A 55 2.22 60.89 -13.93
N GLU A 56 1.77 60.58 -15.14
CA GLU A 56 1.40 59.22 -15.55
C GLU A 56 2.60 58.27 -15.53
N ILE A 57 3.77 58.72 -16.00
CA ILE A 57 5.02 57.93 -15.95
C ILE A 57 5.42 57.66 -14.50
N ARG A 58 5.37 58.66 -13.60
CA ARG A 58 5.68 58.47 -12.17
C ARG A 58 4.71 57.48 -11.51
N SER A 59 3.42 57.60 -11.78
CA SER A 59 2.38 56.70 -11.27
C SER A 59 2.56 55.26 -11.78
N SER A 60 2.80 55.10 -13.08
CA SER A 60 3.07 53.78 -13.69
C SER A 60 4.35 53.16 -13.15
N SER A 61 5.40 53.97 -12.96
CA SER A 61 6.67 53.53 -12.37
C SER A 61 6.49 53.07 -10.92
N ALA A 62 5.74 53.81 -10.09
CA ALA A 62 5.43 53.40 -8.72
C ALA A 62 4.63 52.08 -8.68
N THR A 63 3.70 51.90 -9.62
CA THR A 63 2.94 50.65 -9.76
C THR A 63 3.85 49.50 -10.18
N ALA A 64 4.74 49.71 -11.15
CA ALA A 64 5.70 48.71 -11.62
C ALA A 64 6.70 48.30 -10.52
N MET A 65 7.16 49.24 -9.68
CA MET A 65 8.01 48.95 -8.52
C MET A 65 7.30 47.98 -7.57
N ARG A 66 6.07 48.31 -7.17
CA ARG A 66 5.26 47.47 -6.28
C ARG A 66 5.01 46.08 -6.86
N LEU A 67 4.76 45.98 -8.17
CA LEU A 67 4.58 44.70 -8.85
C LEU A 67 5.87 43.87 -8.87
N SER A 68 7.02 44.50 -9.10
CA SER A 68 8.33 43.82 -9.05
C SER A 68 8.64 43.28 -7.65
N GLU A 69 8.40 44.07 -6.59
CA GLU A 69 8.56 43.61 -5.20
C GLU A 69 7.63 42.43 -4.88
N GLN A 70 6.38 42.48 -5.34
CA GLN A 70 5.44 41.36 -5.21
C GLN A 70 5.91 40.13 -5.98
N LEU A 71 6.50 40.29 -7.16
CA LEU A 71 7.01 39.18 -7.97
C LEU A 71 8.22 38.53 -7.30
N ALA A 72 9.14 39.31 -6.75
CA ALA A 72 10.28 38.82 -5.99
C ALA A 72 9.83 38.03 -4.73
N ALA A 73 8.86 38.56 -3.98
CA ALA A 73 8.30 37.86 -2.82
C ALA A 73 7.63 36.53 -3.21
N ARG A 74 6.86 36.52 -4.31
CA ARG A 74 6.24 35.29 -4.83
C ARG A 74 7.26 34.28 -5.35
N SER A 75 8.33 34.75 -5.98
CA SER A 75 9.44 33.91 -6.44
C SER A 75 10.12 33.21 -5.25
N SER A 76 10.42 33.95 -4.18
CA SER A 76 10.98 33.38 -2.95
C SER A 76 10.05 32.35 -2.29
N ALA A 77 8.74 32.63 -2.24
CA ALA A 77 7.76 31.69 -1.74
C ALA A 77 7.65 30.42 -2.60
N LEU A 78 7.76 30.56 -3.93
CA LEU A 78 7.80 29.43 -4.86
C LEU A 78 9.07 28.60 -4.63
N ALA A 79 10.22 29.23 -4.43
CA ALA A 79 11.48 28.55 -4.11
C ALA A 79 11.34 27.66 -2.86
N ALA A 80 10.84 28.22 -1.77
CA ALA A 80 10.61 27.48 -0.52
C ALA A 80 9.63 26.31 -0.71
N LYS A 81 8.57 26.49 -1.50
CA LYS A 81 7.62 25.42 -1.80
C LYS A 81 8.24 24.31 -2.66
N THR A 82 9.07 24.68 -3.64
CA THR A 82 9.82 23.73 -4.49
C THR A 82 10.80 22.91 -3.66
N GLU A 83 11.48 23.53 -2.69
CA GLU A 83 12.40 22.82 -1.77
C GLU A 83 11.66 21.80 -0.89
N LEU A 84 10.54 22.19 -0.29
CA LEU A 84 9.68 21.28 0.48
C LEU A 84 9.12 20.14 -0.37
N GLN A 85 8.74 20.43 -1.62
CA GLN A 85 8.28 19.43 -2.57
C GLN A 85 9.40 18.44 -2.92
N SER A 86 10.62 18.91 -3.15
CA SER A 86 11.80 18.06 -3.39
C SER A 86 12.06 17.12 -2.21
N ALA A 87 12.06 17.64 -0.98
CA ALA A 87 12.21 16.82 0.22
C ALA A 87 11.11 15.74 0.35
N SER A 88 9.86 16.11 0.03
CA SER A 88 8.72 15.18 0.04
C SER A 88 8.85 14.09 -1.04
N LEU A 89 9.35 14.45 -2.22
CA LEU A 89 9.60 13.50 -3.32
C LEU A 89 10.70 12.50 -2.95
N ILE A 90 11.79 12.94 -2.34
CA ILE A 90 12.87 12.07 -1.87
C ILE A 90 12.34 11.06 -0.85
N GLN A 91 11.59 11.52 0.15
CA GLN A 91 10.99 10.63 1.15
C GLN A 91 10.00 9.63 0.54
N THR A 92 9.19 10.08 -0.43
CA THR A 92 8.23 9.22 -1.13
C THR A 92 8.95 8.19 -1.98
N SER A 93 10.02 8.57 -2.67
CA SER A 93 10.87 7.67 -3.45
C SER A 93 11.50 6.59 -2.58
N ALA A 94 12.10 6.96 -1.43
CA ALA A 94 12.63 6.00 -0.47
C ALA A 94 11.55 5.03 0.05
N SER A 95 10.33 5.52 0.25
CA SER A 95 9.19 4.68 0.64
C SER A 95 8.79 3.72 -0.49
N MET A 96 8.85 4.15 -1.76
CA MET A 96 8.59 3.29 -2.92
C MET A 96 9.65 2.19 -3.06
N GLU A 97 10.93 2.51 -2.86
CA GLU A 97 12.01 1.52 -2.89
C GLU A 97 11.81 0.45 -1.79
N GLN A 98 11.46 0.88 -0.58
CA GLN A 98 11.17 -0.05 0.52
C GLN A 98 9.95 -0.93 0.23
N MET A 99 8.90 -0.37 -0.37
CA MET A 99 7.74 -1.15 -0.80
C MET A 99 8.12 -2.13 -1.90
N ALA A 100 8.90 -1.73 -2.91
CA ALA A 100 9.37 -2.63 -3.97
C ALA A 100 10.15 -3.81 -3.40
N ALA A 101 11.06 -3.55 -2.45
CA ALA A 101 11.82 -4.60 -1.76
C ALA A 101 10.90 -5.56 -0.97
N THR A 102 9.90 -5.01 -0.27
CA THR A 102 8.94 -5.81 0.51
C THR A 102 8.05 -6.64 -0.40
N THR A 103 7.53 -6.08 -1.48
CA THR A 103 6.74 -6.78 -2.50
C THR A 103 7.54 -7.92 -3.12
N LYS A 104 8.81 -7.71 -3.44
CA LYS A 104 9.70 -8.77 -3.94
C LYS A 104 9.91 -9.90 -2.93
N ASN A 105 10.19 -9.55 -1.67
CA ASN A 105 10.30 -10.54 -0.60
C ASN A 105 8.99 -11.34 -0.40
N THR A 106 7.84 -10.68 -0.52
CA THR A 106 6.53 -11.35 -0.48
C THR A 106 6.39 -12.35 -1.63
N ALA A 107 6.77 -11.99 -2.86
CA ALA A 107 6.74 -12.91 -3.99
C ALA A 107 7.60 -14.16 -3.76
N ASP A 108 8.82 -13.97 -3.26
CA ASP A 108 9.73 -15.08 -2.95
C ASP A 108 9.20 -15.97 -1.81
N ASN A 109 8.66 -15.37 -0.75
CA ASN A 109 8.06 -16.10 0.37
C ASN A 109 6.81 -16.89 -0.07
N THR A 110 5.96 -16.30 -0.91
CA THR A 110 4.78 -16.97 -1.48
C THR A 110 5.18 -18.18 -2.32
N ARG A 111 6.22 -18.04 -3.15
CA ARG A 111 6.76 -19.17 -3.92
C ARG A 111 7.28 -20.28 -3.02
N LEU A 112 8.06 -19.93 -1.99
CA LEU A 112 8.59 -20.89 -1.02
C LEU A 112 7.45 -21.60 -0.25
N ALA A 113 6.43 -20.86 0.17
CA ALA A 113 5.26 -21.41 0.85
C ALA A 113 4.50 -22.40 -0.03
N ASN A 114 4.33 -22.10 -1.32
CA ASN A 114 3.70 -23.01 -2.29
C ASN A 114 4.51 -24.32 -2.42
N GLU A 115 5.84 -24.22 -2.54
CA GLU A 115 6.72 -25.41 -2.57
C GLU A 115 6.59 -26.26 -1.30
N LYS A 116 6.59 -25.61 -0.12
CA LYS A 116 6.42 -26.32 1.16
C LYS A 116 5.05 -26.98 1.28
N ALA A 117 3.99 -26.33 0.82
CA ALA A 117 2.66 -26.91 0.76
C ALA A 117 2.63 -28.15 -0.16
N ASN A 118 3.28 -28.09 -1.33
CA ASN A 118 3.37 -29.24 -2.24
C ASN A 118 4.12 -30.42 -1.60
N VAL A 119 5.24 -30.16 -0.91
CA VAL A 119 5.97 -31.20 -0.16
C VAL A 119 5.10 -31.83 0.94
N ALA A 120 4.37 -31.01 1.71
CA ALA A 120 3.45 -31.50 2.74
C ALA A 120 2.34 -32.37 2.13
N THR A 121 1.79 -31.97 0.98
CA THR A 121 0.79 -32.76 0.23
C THR A 121 1.34 -34.11 -0.19
N GLN A 122 2.57 -34.17 -0.72
CA GLN A 122 3.20 -35.42 -1.12
C GLN A 122 3.45 -36.35 0.08
N GLN A 123 3.90 -35.80 1.22
CA GLN A 123 4.10 -36.56 2.44
C GLN A 123 2.79 -37.11 2.99
N ALA A 124 1.73 -36.29 3.02
CA ALA A 124 0.40 -36.72 3.45
C ALA A 124 -0.19 -37.81 2.55
N LYS A 125 -0.03 -37.71 1.22
CA LYS A 125 -0.42 -38.77 0.27
C LYS A 125 0.30 -40.08 0.56
N LYS A 126 1.62 -40.05 0.73
CA LYS A 126 2.42 -41.23 1.09
C LYS A 126 2.01 -41.80 2.44
N GLY A 127 1.69 -40.94 3.41
CA GLY A 127 1.13 -41.34 4.71
C GLY A 127 -0.20 -42.07 4.56
N GLY A 128 -1.11 -41.56 3.73
CA GLY A 128 -2.39 -42.20 3.41
C GLY A 128 -2.21 -43.58 2.75
N GLU A 129 -1.30 -43.71 1.80
CA GLU A 129 -0.96 -45.00 1.17
C GLU A 129 -0.46 -46.03 2.20
N LEU A 130 0.40 -45.61 3.13
CA LEU A 130 0.90 -46.47 4.21
C LEU A 130 -0.23 -46.87 5.17
N MET A 131 -1.14 -45.96 5.53
CA MET A 131 -2.31 -46.29 6.34
C MET A 131 -3.20 -47.31 5.64
N GLY A 132 -3.42 -47.18 4.33
CA GLY A 132 -4.15 -48.17 3.52
C GLY A 132 -3.50 -49.56 3.55
N GLN A 133 -2.16 -49.64 3.51
CA GLN A 133 -1.45 -50.91 3.66
C GLN A 133 -1.64 -51.52 5.06
N VAL A 134 -1.60 -50.69 6.12
CA VAL A 134 -1.84 -51.16 7.49
C VAL A 134 -3.28 -51.66 7.65
N ALA A 135 -4.27 -50.95 7.08
CA ALA A 135 -5.67 -51.37 7.09
C ALA A 135 -5.85 -52.74 6.42
N ASN A 136 -5.23 -52.96 5.26
CA ASN A 136 -5.25 -54.26 4.57
C ASN A 136 -4.64 -55.38 5.44
N ASN A 137 -3.52 -55.12 6.11
CA ASN A 137 -2.92 -56.10 7.02
C ASN A 137 -3.85 -56.44 8.19
N MET A 138 -4.55 -55.46 8.76
CA MET A 138 -5.54 -55.69 9.83
C MET A 138 -6.72 -56.54 9.36
N LEU A 139 -7.17 -56.37 8.11
CA LEU A 139 -8.18 -57.23 7.50
C LEU A 139 -7.68 -58.67 7.37
N SER A 140 -6.46 -58.88 6.87
CA SER A 140 -5.87 -60.22 6.77
C SER A 140 -5.67 -60.89 8.14
N ILE A 141 -5.29 -60.14 9.18
CA ILE A 141 -5.19 -60.66 10.54
C ILE A 141 -6.58 -61.07 11.07
N THR A 142 -7.61 -60.27 10.77
CA THR A 142 -8.99 -60.57 11.17
C THR A 142 -9.49 -61.86 10.52
N GLU A 143 -9.22 -62.04 9.22
CA GLU A 143 -9.56 -63.27 8.49
C GLU A 143 -8.81 -64.49 9.06
N CYS A 144 -7.51 -64.34 9.35
CA CYS A 144 -6.71 -65.39 9.98
C CYS A 144 -7.26 -65.78 11.37
N ALA A 145 -7.64 -64.80 12.20
CA ALA A 145 -8.22 -65.03 13.52
C ALA A 145 -9.58 -65.78 13.43
N GLN A 146 -10.38 -65.50 12.40
CA GLN A 146 -11.62 -66.22 12.14
C GLN A 146 -11.35 -67.69 11.81
N GLN A 147 -10.41 -67.97 10.90
CA GLN A 147 -10.00 -69.34 10.57
C GLN A 147 -9.44 -70.09 11.79
N MET A 148 -8.62 -69.44 12.62
CA MET A 148 -8.13 -70.03 13.86
C MET A 148 -9.28 -70.37 14.81
N THR A 149 -10.31 -69.52 14.92
CA THR A 149 -11.49 -69.78 15.76
C THR A 149 -12.24 -71.03 15.32
N GLU A 150 -12.38 -71.24 14.00
CA GLU A 150 -12.99 -72.44 13.43
C GLU A 150 -12.19 -73.71 13.76
N ILE A 151 -10.87 -73.66 13.57
CA ILE A 151 -9.96 -74.78 13.89
C ILE A 151 -10.01 -75.13 15.37
N ILE A 152 -9.94 -74.14 16.26
CA ILE A 152 -9.97 -74.36 17.71
C ILE A 152 -11.34 -74.91 18.15
N THR A 153 -12.43 -74.47 17.52
CA THR A 153 -13.77 -75.02 17.78
C THR A 153 -13.87 -76.49 17.34
N MET A 154 -13.23 -76.87 16.23
CA MET A 154 -13.12 -78.27 15.82
C MET A 154 -12.31 -79.11 16.82
N ILE A 155 -11.19 -78.59 17.34
CA ILE A 155 -10.35 -79.27 18.34
C ILE A 155 -11.13 -79.49 19.65
N ASP A 156 -11.88 -78.50 20.11
CA ASP A 156 -12.76 -78.64 21.28
C ASP A 156 -13.82 -79.73 21.06
N GLY A 157 -14.39 -79.80 19.85
CA GLY A 157 -15.29 -80.89 19.43
C GLY A 157 -14.64 -82.28 19.46
N ILE A 158 -13.39 -82.40 18.98
CA ILE A 158 -12.61 -83.65 19.04
C ILE A 158 -12.31 -84.04 20.49
N ALA A 159 -11.95 -83.08 21.34
CA ALA A 159 -11.70 -83.31 22.76
C ALA A 159 -12.97 -83.82 23.46
N PHE A 160 -14.13 -83.23 23.16
CA PHE A 160 -15.42 -83.68 23.67
C PHE A 160 -15.75 -85.12 23.22
N GLN A 161 -15.60 -85.42 21.93
CA GLN A 161 -15.80 -86.77 21.39
C GLN A 161 -14.87 -87.80 22.07
N THR A 162 -13.60 -87.43 22.26
CA THR A 162 -12.58 -88.27 22.93
C THR A 162 -12.95 -88.53 24.38
N ASN A 163 -13.47 -87.52 25.09
CA ASN A 163 -13.95 -87.65 26.46
C ASN A 163 -15.14 -88.62 26.57
N ILE A 164 -16.08 -88.59 25.61
CA ILE A 164 -17.21 -89.54 25.54
C ILE A 164 -16.72 -90.96 25.21
N LEU A 165 -15.80 -91.12 24.27
CA LEU A 165 -15.17 -92.41 23.93
C LEU A 165 -14.46 -93.01 25.15
N ALA A 166 -13.68 -92.22 25.87
CA ALA A 166 -12.98 -92.63 27.08
C ALA A 166 -13.94 -93.03 28.21
N LEU A 167 -15.05 -92.30 28.37
CA LEU A 167 -16.11 -92.68 29.31
C LEU A 167 -16.72 -94.04 28.97
N ASN A 168 -17.07 -94.25 27.69
CA ASN A 168 -17.64 -95.52 27.23
C ASN A 168 -16.64 -96.68 27.46
N ALA A 169 -15.36 -96.45 27.18
CA ALA A 169 -14.30 -97.44 27.43
C ALA A 169 -14.13 -97.74 28.93
N ALA A 170 -14.21 -96.73 29.80
CA ALA A 170 -14.15 -96.91 31.25
C ALA A 170 -15.33 -97.74 31.77
N VAL A 171 -16.54 -97.52 31.23
CA VAL A 171 -17.74 -98.30 31.55
C VAL A 171 -17.60 -99.75 31.12
N GLU A 172 -17.12 -100.01 29.90
CA GLU A 172 -16.96 -101.38 29.40
C GLU A 172 -15.81 -102.12 30.13
N ALA A 173 -14.75 -101.39 30.51
CA ALA A 173 -13.68 -101.92 31.35
C ALA A 173 -14.18 -102.32 32.76
N ALA A 174 -15.07 -101.51 33.36
CA ALA A 174 -15.71 -101.86 34.62
C ALA A 174 -16.61 -103.10 34.49
N ARG A 175 -17.28 -103.24 33.33
CA ARG A 175 -18.13 -104.39 33.01
C ARG A 175 -17.35 -105.70 32.84
N ALA A 176 -16.10 -105.63 32.39
CA ALA A 176 -15.19 -106.77 32.26
C ALA A 176 -14.54 -107.25 33.58
N GLY A 177 -14.82 -106.57 34.71
CA GLY A 177 -14.33 -106.97 36.04
C GLY A 177 -12.81 -106.96 36.15
N ASP A 178 -12.22 -108.03 36.70
CA ASP A 178 -10.77 -108.11 36.95
C ASP A 178 -9.92 -108.08 35.67
N HIS A 179 -10.46 -108.54 34.54
CA HIS A 179 -9.77 -108.50 33.24
C HIS A 179 -9.71 -107.09 32.63
N GLY A 180 -10.56 -106.16 33.08
CA GLY A 180 -10.66 -104.79 32.56
C GLY A 180 -9.83 -103.75 33.32
N LYS A 181 -9.17 -104.11 34.42
CA LYS A 181 -8.45 -103.15 35.30
C LYS A 181 -7.42 -102.30 34.56
N GLY A 182 -6.62 -102.91 33.67
CA GLY A 182 -5.63 -102.18 32.86
C GLY A 182 -6.27 -101.20 31.87
N PHE A 183 -7.37 -101.60 31.22
CA PHE A 183 -8.12 -100.75 30.29
C PHE A 183 -8.82 -99.58 31.01
N SER A 184 -9.29 -99.79 32.25
CA SER A 184 -9.92 -98.74 33.05
C SER A 184 -8.94 -97.59 33.36
N VAL A 185 -7.68 -97.91 33.68
CA VAL A 185 -6.63 -96.90 33.93
C VAL A 185 -6.33 -96.10 32.66
N VAL A 186 -6.17 -96.78 31.52
CA VAL A 186 -5.93 -96.11 30.23
C VAL A 186 -7.11 -95.22 29.85
N ALA A 187 -8.35 -95.67 30.03
CA ALA A 187 -9.54 -94.88 29.78
C ALA A 187 -9.60 -93.62 30.68
N GLY A 188 -9.20 -93.73 31.95
CA GLY A 188 -9.07 -92.59 32.86
C GLY A 188 -8.04 -91.56 32.38
N GLU A 189 -6.87 -92.02 31.92
CA GLU A 189 -5.81 -91.14 31.42
C GLU A 189 -6.23 -90.45 30.11
N VAL A 190 -6.85 -91.17 29.18
CA VAL A 190 -7.39 -90.59 27.93
C VAL A 190 -8.46 -89.54 28.24
N ARG A 191 -9.31 -89.79 29.24
CA ARG A 191 -10.33 -88.83 29.68
C ARG A 191 -9.70 -87.56 30.28
N SER A 192 -8.68 -87.71 31.12
CA SER A 192 -7.91 -86.60 31.68
C SER A 192 -7.25 -85.77 30.58
N LEU A 193 -6.62 -86.43 29.59
CA LEU A 193 -6.02 -85.76 28.43
C LEU A 193 -7.06 -85.01 27.59
N ALA A 194 -8.24 -85.60 27.37
CA ALA A 194 -9.33 -84.95 26.67
C ALA A 194 -9.81 -83.67 27.39
N HIS A 195 -9.93 -83.70 28.73
CA HIS A 195 -10.28 -82.51 29.52
C HIS A 195 -9.21 -81.42 29.39
N ARG A 196 -7.93 -81.78 29.51
CA ARG A 196 -6.81 -80.85 29.33
C ARG A 196 -6.80 -80.21 27.94
N SER A 197 -7.10 -80.98 26.89
CA SER A 197 -7.21 -80.46 25.52
C SER A 197 -8.37 -79.47 25.38
N ALA A 198 -9.53 -79.73 25.99
CA ALA A 198 -10.67 -78.81 25.97
C ALA A 198 -10.36 -77.49 26.72
N GLU A 199 -9.70 -77.55 27.87
CA GLU A 199 -9.26 -76.35 28.60
C GLU A 199 -8.23 -75.52 27.81
N ALA A 200 -7.28 -76.20 27.14
CA ALA A 200 -6.31 -75.54 26.27
C ALA A 200 -7.01 -74.87 25.07
N ALA A 201 -7.94 -75.57 24.41
CA ALA A 201 -8.73 -75.02 23.31
C ALA A 201 -9.52 -73.78 23.74
N LYS A 202 -10.19 -73.83 24.90
CA LYS A 202 -10.90 -72.67 25.47
C LYS A 202 -9.97 -71.49 25.76
N SER A 203 -8.78 -71.74 26.29
CA SER A 203 -7.77 -70.71 26.56
C SER A 203 -7.28 -70.05 25.27
N ILE A 204 -6.99 -70.84 24.22
CA ILE A 204 -6.59 -70.32 22.91
C ILE A 204 -7.73 -69.50 22.28
N LYS A 205 -8.98 -69.98 22.37
CA LYS A 205 -10.16 -69.25 21.87
C LYS A 205 -10.30 -67.87 22.53
N SER A 206 -10.04 -67.79 23.84
CA SER A 206 -10.04 -66.50 24.56
C SER A 206 -8.94 -65.56 24.06
N LEU A 207 -7.73 -66.07 23.80
CA LEU A 207 -6.63 -65.27 23.26
C LEU A 207 -6.91 -64.75 21.84
N ILE A 208 -7.52 -65.59 20.99
CA ILE A 208 -7.95 -65.18 19.65
C ILE A 208 -9.00 -64.07 19.73
N ALA A 209 -9.99 -64.20 20.63
CA ALA A 209 -11.02 -63.18 20.81
C ALA A 209 -10.44 -61.82 21.26
N VAL A 210 -9.49 -61.82 22.20
CA VAL A 210 -8.78 -60.60 22.63
C VAL A 210 -7.99 -60.01 21.46
N THR A 211 -7.27 -60.83 20.71
CA THR A 211 -6.48 -60.38 19.55
C THR A 211 -7.38 -59.76 18.47
N SER A 212 -8.51 -60.38 18.15
CA SER A 212 -9.49 -59.87 17.20
C SER A 212 -10.06 -58.52 17.65
N SER A 213 -10.37 -58.37 18.95
CA SER A 213 -10.82 -57.08 19.50
C SER A 213 -9.76 -55.98 19.36
N ASN A 214 -8.50 -56.28 19.67
CA ASN A 214 -7.39 -55.32 19.52
C ASN A 214 -7.16 -54.90 18.06
N VAL A 215 -7.24 -55.85 17.12
CA VAL A 215 -7.12 -55.59 15.68
C VAL A 215 -8.26 -54.70 15.18
N SER A 216 -9.49 -54.96 15.63
CA SER A 216 -10.65 -54.12 15.30
C SER A 216 -10.49 -52.68 15.82
N GLN A 217 -10.01 -52.49 17.05
CA GLN A 217 -9.67 -51.17 17.56
C GLN A 217 -8.56 -50.50 16.75
N GLY A 218 -7.51 -51.24 16.40
CA GLY A 218 -6.43 -50.75 15.54
C GLY A 218 -6.93 -50.29 14.17
N ALA A 219 -7.85 -51.04 13.56
CA ALA A 219 -8.45 -50.67 12.28
C ALA A 219 -9.24 -49.36 12.35
N MET A 220 -9.96 -49.09 13.45
CA MET A 220 -10.64 -47.81 13.65
C MET A 220 -9.66 -46.64 13.73
N VAL A 221 -8.56 -46.80 14.47
CA VAL A 221 -7.52 -45.75 14.59
C VAL A 221 -6.84 -45.47 13.25
N VAL A 222 -6.58 -46.52 12.45
CA VAL A 222 -5.99 -46.37 11.11
C VAL A 222 -6.96 -45.64 10.17
N ALA A 223 -8.26 -45.92 10.23
CA ALA A 223 -9.27 -45.22 9.43
C ALA A 223 -9.35 -43.73 9.79
N GLU A 224 -9.24 -43.39 11.08
CA GLU A 224 -9.17 -42.00 11.52
C GLU A 224 -7.88 -41.31 11.05
N ALA A 225 -6.74 -42.01 11.11
CA ALA A 225 -5.47 -41.50 10.60
C ALA A 225 -5.51 -41.26 9.08
N GLU A 226 -6.14 -42.16 8.31
CA GLU A 226 -6.36 -42.00 6.87
C GLU A 226 -7.20 -40.76 6.56
N LYS A 227 -8.30 -40.56 7.30
CA LYS A 227 -9.14 -39.36 7.18
C LYS A 227 -8.33 -38.09 7.45
N ASN A 228 -7.52 -38.07 8.52
CA ASN A 228 -6.66 -36.92 8.85
C ASN A 228 -5.65 -36.62 7.74
N MET A 229 -5.07 -37.64 7.10
CA MET A 229 -4.18 -37.43 5.95
C MET A 229 -4.92 -36.80 4.76
N HIS A 230 -6.17 -37.19 4.50
CA HIS A 230 -6.99 -36.58 3.46
C HIS A 230 -7.32 -35.11 3.75
N GLU A 231 -7.62 -34.78 5.00
CA GLU A 231 -7.84 -33.40 5.44
C GLU A 231 -6.59 -32.53 5.26
N ILE A 232 -5.39 -33.06 5.55
CA ILE A 232 -4.11 -32.36 5.31
C ILE A 232 -3.91 -32.07 3.81
N VAL A 233 -4.18 -33.05 2.93
CA VAL A 233 -4.07 -32.88 1.48
C VAL A 233 -5.02 -31.78 1.00
N SER A 234 -6.26 -31.78 1.47
CA SER A 234 -7.26 -30.76 1.12
C SER A 234 -6.85 -29.37 1.62
N GLY A 235 -6.45 -29.26 2.89
CA GLY A 235 -6.00 -28.00 3.49
C GLY A 235 -4.76 -27.42 2.81
N SER A 236 -3.78 -28.27 2.47
CA SER A 236 -2.59 -27.85 1.72
C SER A 236 -2.94 -27.37 0.29
N GLY A 237 -3.95 -27.97 -0.34
CA GLY A 237 -4.49 -27.48 -1.62
C GLY A 237 -5.11 -26.07 -1.51
N GLN A 238 -5.81 -25.78 -0.41
CA GLN A 238 -6.33 -24.42 -0.14
C GLN A 238 -5.19 -23.42 0.07
N VAL A 239 -4.14 -23.80 0.80
CA VAL A 239 -2.93 -22.96 0.96
C VAL A 239 -2.29 -22.66 -0.39
N SER A 240 -2.14 -23.65 -1.27
CA SER A 240 -1.60 -23.44 -2.62
C SER A 240 -2.43 -22.42 -3.41
N LYS A 241 -3.76 -22.52 -3.37
CA LYS A 241 -4.65 -21.58 -4.05
C LYS A 241 -4.49 -20.15 -3.51
N LEU A 242 -4.41 -19.99 -2.20
CA LEU A 242 -4.18 -18.68 -1.58
C LEU A 242 -2.81 -18.10 -1.99
N MET A 243 -1.78 -18.93 -2.09
CA MET A 243 -0.48 -18.48 -2.57
C MET A 243 -0.53 -18.01 -4.03
N ASP A 244 -1.30 -18.67 -4.90
CA ASP A 244 -1.48 -18.24 -6.29
C ASP A 244 -2.20 -16.87 -6.39
N GLU A 245 -3.22 -16.66 -5.56
CA GLU A 245 -3.92 -15.37 -5.45
C GLU A 245 -2.97 -14.26 -4.95
N ILE A 246 -2.17 -14.55 -3.91
CA ILE A 246 -1.15 -13.60 -3.40
C ILE A 246 -0.10 -13.31 -4.48
N SER A 247 0.37 -14.32 -5.21
CA SER A 247 1.35 -14.12 -6.29
C SER A 247 0.80 -13.20 -7.38
N THR A 248 -0.47 -13.36 -7.74
CA THR A 248 -1.14 -12.51 -8.73
C THR A 248 -1.24 -11.06 -8.22
N SER A 249 -1.71 -10.87 -6.97
CA SER A 249 -1.80 -9.54 -6.35
C SER A 249 -0.43 -8.88 -6.20
N THR A 250 0.60 -9.66 -5.85
CA THR A 250 1.98 -9.16 -5.71
C THR A 250 2.54 -8.67 -7.06
N TYR A 251 2.23 -9.38 -8.14
CA TYR A 251 2.61 -8.96 -9.50
C TYR A 251 1.89 -7.67 -9.94
N GLU A 252 0.62 -7.50 -9.57
CA GLU A 252 -0.10 -6.24 -9.81
C GLU A 252 0.48 -5.08 -8.97
N GLN A 253 0.85 -5.34 -7.71
CA GLN A 253 1.53 -4.36 -6.85
C GLN A 253 2.86 -3.93 -7.44
N GLU A 254 3.68 -4.86 -7.94
CA GLU A 254 4.96 -4.56 -8.59
C GLU A 254 4.76 -3.59 -9.78
N LYS A 255 3.76 -3.86 -10.63
CA LYS A 255 3.40 -2.95 -11.72
C LYS A 255 2.95 -1.58 -11.24
N GLY A 256 2.12 -1.54 -10.19
CA GLY A 256 1.65 -0.28 -9.60
C GLY A 256 2.81 0.55 -9.04
N ILE A 257 3.75 -0.10 -8.35
CA ILE A 257 4.96 0.56 -7.82
C ILE A 257 5.82 1.11 -8.96
N ALA A 258 6.01 0.36 -10.05
CA ALA A 258 6.75 0.84 -11.21
C ALA A 258 6.10 2.09 -11.85
N GLN A 259 4.77 2.11 -11.96
CA GLN A 259 4.02 3.27 -12.47
C GLN A 259 4.15 4.49 -11.55
N ILE A 260 4.05 4.30 -10.23
CA ILE A 260 4.24 5.39 -9.26
C ILE A 260 5.66 5.93 -9.32
N THR A 261 6.66 5.05 -9.44
CA THR A 261 8.07 5.44 -9.56
C THR A 261 8.31 6.29 -10.80
N GLN A 262 7.70 5.93 -11.93
CA GLN A 262 7.74 6.77 -13.13
C GLN A 262 7.08 8.13 -12.91
N ALA A 263 5.91 8.18 -12.27
CA ALA A 263 5.22 9.44 -11.97
C ALA A 263 6.02 10.34 -11.01
N LEU A 264 6.77 9.76 -10.07
CA LEU A 264 7.69 10.50 -9.19
C LEU A 264 8.84 11.14 -9.98
N THR A 265 9.37 10.42 -10.98
CA THR A 265 10.42 10.94 -11.88
C THR A 265 9.89 12.13 -12.68
N ASP A 266 8.65 12.05 -13.17
CA ASP A 266 8.01 13.17 -13.89
C ASP A 266 7.78 14.39 -12.97
N LEU A 267 7.38 14.16 -11.71
CA LEU A 267 7.25 15.22 -10.71
C LEU A 267 8.60 15.85 -10.33
N GLU A 268 9.66 15.07 -10.28
CA GLU A 268 11.02 15.57 -10.07
C GLU A 268 11.45 16.50 -11.21
N ASN A 269 11.18 16.12 -12.47
CA ASN A 269 11.43 16.98 -13.63
C ASN A 269 10.68 18.32 -13.55
N VAL A 270 9.40 18.30 -13.14
CA VAL A 270 8.62 19.53 -12.91
C VAL A 270 9.20 20.36 -11.77
N THR A 271 9.63 19.70 -10.68
CA THR A 271 10.25 20.37 -9.53
C THR A 271 11.54 21.06 -9.94
N GLN A 272 12.37 20.42 -10.76
CA GLN A 272 13.60 21.00 -11.30
C GLN A 272 13.31 22.17 -12.26
N SER A 273 12.27 22.06 -13.09
CA SER A 273 11.82 23.17 -13.95
C SER A 273 11.37 24.39 -13.14
N ASN A 274 10.71 24.16 -12.00
CA ASN A 274 10.33 25.24 -11.08
C ASN A 274 11.54 25.99 -10.51
N VAL A 275 12.66 25.31 -10.27
CA VAL A 275 13.91 25.98 -9.84
C VAL A 275 14.38 26.96 -10.92
N GLY A 276 14.42 26.53 -12.19
CA GLY A 276 14.77 27.40 -13.31
C GLY A 276 13.81 28.60 -13.45
N MET A 277 12.50 28.37 -13.32
CA MET A 277 11.51 29.46 -13.32
C MET A 277 11.71 30.46 -12.19
N VAL A 278 12.06 30.00 -10.98
CA VAL A 278 12.34 30.88 -9.83
C VAL A 278 13.57 31.75 -10.12
N GLU A 279 14.63 31.18 -10.70
CA GLU A 279 15.83 31.94 -11.08
C GLU A 279 15.49 33.00 -12.14
N GLU A 280 14.76 32.63 -13.19
CA GLU A 280 14.36 33.54 -14.27
C GLU A 280 13.44 34.66 -13.77
N LEU A 281 12.46 34.34 -12.92
CA LEU A 281 11.54 35.32 -12.33
C LEU A 281 12.26 36.29 -11.41
N SER A 282 13.22 35.79 -10.61
CA SER A 282 14.00 36.62 -9.70
C SER A 282 14.89 37.59 -10.49
N GLY A 283 15.56 37.10 -11.53
CA GLY A 283 16.34 37.92 -12.45
C GLY A 283 15.49 38.98 -13.18
N SER A 284 14.35 38.58 -13.73
CA SER A 284 13.43 39.49 -14.42
C SER A 284 12.87 40.58 -13.50
N SER A 285 12.55 40.24 -12.26
CA SER A 285 12.10 41.20 -11.24
C SER A 285 13.19 42.23 -10.93
N ALA A 286 14.43 41.78 -10.77
CA ALA A 286 15.58 42.66 -10.52
C ALA A 286 15.84 43.62 -11.68
N VAL A 287 15.78 43.15 -12.92
CA VAL A 287 15.89 43.98 -14.13
C VAL A 287 14.77 45.02 -14.19
N LEU A 288 13.52 44.60 -13.96
CA LEU A 288 12.38 45.52 -13.95
C LEU A 288 12.52 46.59 -12.85
N LYS A 289 12.97 46.20 -11.66
CA LYS A 289 13.23 47.13 -10.55
C LYS A 289 14.25 48.20 -10.95
N ASN A 290 15.38 47.79 -11.52
CA ASN A 290 16.41 48.72 -11.99
C ASN A 290 15.88 49.69 -13.07
N GLN A 291 15.08 49.19 -14.02
CA GLN A 291 14.47 50.01 -15.07
C GLN A 291 13.52 51.07 -14.51
N VAL A 292 12.74 50.68 -13.49
CA VAL A 292 11.81 51.58 -12.81
C VAL A 292 12.56 52.63 -11.98
N ASP A 293 13.62 52.25 -11.27
CA ASP A 293 14.48 53.19 -10.54
C ASP A 293 15.10 54.23 -11.49
N GLU A 294 15.55 53.79 -12.67
CA GLU A 294 16.08 54.69 -13.69
C GLU A 294 15.01 55.68 -14.23
N LEU A 295 13.79 55.20 -14.50
CA LEU A 295 12.67 56.04 -14.93
C LEU A 295 12.28 57.06 -13.86
N GLN A 296 12.25 56.66 -12.59
CA GLN A 296 11.99 57.57 -11.48
C GLN A 296 13.10 58.63 -11.36
N ALA A 297 14.37 58.23 -11.48
CA ALA A 297 15.50 59.16 -11.46
C ALA A 297 15.44 60.19 -12.60
N ARG A 298 15.13 59.76 -13.83
CA ARG A 298 14.98 60.64 -15.00
C ARG A 298 13.81 61.59 -14.85
N THR A 299 12.67 61.13 -14.33
CA THR A 299 11.50 61.98 -14.14
C THR A 299 11.59 62.89 -12.93
N ARG A 300 12.46 62.61 -11.94
CA ARG A 300 12.65 63.42 -10.72
C ARG A 300 13.07 64.86 -11.00
N ASN A 301 13.82 65.09 -12.09
CA ASN A 301 14.28 66.42 -12.48
C ASN A 301 13.13 67.36 -12.91
N PHE A 302 11.95 66.81 -13.23
CA PHE A 302 10.78 67.60 -13.56
C PHE A 302 9.98 67.98 -12.31
N HIS A 303 9.91 69.26 -11.98
CA HIS A 303 9.07 69.80 -10.93
C HIS A 303 7.65 69.97 -11.45
N LEU A 304 6.69 69.35 -10.77
CA LEU A 304 5.27 69.45 -11.06
C LEU A 304 4.63 70.33 -9.99
N GLU A 305 3.58 71.08 -10.33
CA GLU A 305 2.75 71.71 -9.30
C GLU A 305 2.25 70.64 -8.32
N PRO A 306 2.29 70.89 -7.00
CA PRO A 306 1.63 70.02 -6.05
C PRO A 306 0.15 69.97 -6.45
N ALA A 307 -0.39 68.76 -6.64
CA ALA A 307 -1.80 68.60 -6.90
C ALA A 307 -2.56 69.31 -5.78
N SER A 308 -3.23 70.42 -6.13
CA SER A 308 -4.08 71.15 -5.19
C SER A 308 -5.05 70.13 -4.61
N SER A 309 -4.86 69.79 -3.34
CA SER A 309 -5.76 68.97 -2.57
C SER A 309 -7.10 69.70 -2.55
N ALA A 310 -8.02 69.28 -3.40
CA ALA A 310 -9.40 69.73 -3.35
C ALA A 310 -9.91 69.49 -1.92
N PRO A 311 -10.54 70.49 -1.27
CA PRO A 311 -11.04 70.31 0.09
C PRO A 311 -12.06 69.17 0.09
N LEU A 312 -11.85 68.21 1.00
CA LEU A 312 -12.83 67.19 1.34
C LEU A 312 -14.16 67.88 1.64
N PHE A 313 -15.14 67.69 0.77
CA PHE A 313 -16.51 68.07 1.04
C PHE A 313 -17.00 67.17 2.18
N ASP A 314 -17.03 67.73 3.38
CA ASP A 314 -17.64 67.15 4.57
C ASP A 314 -19.17 67.19 4.38
N GLY A 315 -19.68 66.17 3.68
CA GLY A 315 -21.09 65.97 3.42
C GLY A 315 -21.72 65.18 4.57
N GLN A 316 -22.36 65.91 5.48
CA GLN A 316 -23.21 65.42 6.56
C GLN A 316 -24.08 64.22 6.13
N LEU A 317 -23.79 63.04 6.68
CA LEU A 317 -24.76 61.95 6.79
C LEU A 317 -25.69 62.26 7.97
N SER A 318 -26.90 62.74 7.67
CA SER A 318 -28.01 62.67 8.61
C SER A 318 -28.73 61.32 8.42
N PRO A 319 -28.98 60.55 9.49
CA PRO A 319 -29.63 59.24 9.40
C PRO A 319 -31.16 59.38 9.52
N ALA A 320 -31.92 58.56 8.80
CA ALA A 320 -33.06 57.78 9.34
C ALA A 320 -34.10 57.36 8.28
N ARG A 321 -34.51 56.07 8.43
CA ARG A 321 -35.83 55.46 8.14
C ARG A 321 -36.18 55.29 6.64
N THR A 322 -36.57 54.10 6.19
CA THR A 322 -37.30 52.96 6.79
C THR A 322 -36.79 51.64 6.26
#